data_AF-A0A519J5A5-F1
#
_entry.id   AF-A0A519J5A5-F1
#
_cell.length_a   1.000
_cell.length_b   1.000
_cell.length_c   1.000
_cell.angle_alpha   90.00
_cell.angle_beta   90.00
_cell.angle_gamma   90.00
#
_symmetry.space_group_name_H-M   'P 1'
#
loop_
_entity.id
_entity.type
_entity.pdbx_description
1 polymer ?
#
loop_
_entity_poly.entity_id
_entity_poly.type
_entity_poly.pdbx_seq_one_letter_code
_entity_poly.pdbx_strand_id
1 'polypeptide(L)'
;MTNTMTAQAALDRLETLYTHSVANLRDAVKTFIANGDRPDAEARAKGLFSYPELRISWFGDRPANLANRAYARLSRQGVYSTTITRPDLYRSYLQEQLSLLEADYGATFDVVPSTQEIPFPYVLDGSDVVLDATMTAAIARYFPTTDLAHIGDEISDGLWDSDEEFPLAQFDGLRTDFSLARLRHYTGTPVEDVQNYILFTNYNRYVDEFVRWALEQIKDPNSIYETFSTSGGVVVTRDTPNPEAVVADAAWKKHQMPAYHLTAPGWNGITLVNIGVGPSNAKTICDHLAVTRPHAWMMIGH
;
A
#
# COMPACT_ATOMS: atom_id res chain seq x y z
N MET A 1 -15.73 30.38 -4.42
CA MET A 1 -14.84 30.11 -3.28
C MET A 1 -14.67 28.60 -3.22
N THR A 2 -13.56 28.08 -3.69
CA THR A 2 -13.21 26.67 -3.51
C THR A 2 -13.02 26.46 -2.01
N ASN A 3 -13.80 25.56 -1.40
CA ASN A 3 -13.63 25.17 -0.01
C ASN A 3 -12.29 24.43 0.10
N THR A 4 -11.22 25.15 0.40
CA THR A 4 -9.89 24.58 0.57
C THR A 4 -9.83 23.82 1.90
N MET A 5 -9.43 22.56 1.84
CA MET A 5 -9.33 21.68 3.01
C MET A 5 -7.96 21.83 3.68
N THR A 6 -7.91 21.74 5.01
CA THR A 6 -6.65 21.51 5.75
C THR A 6 -6.11 20.11 5.47
N ALA A 7 -4.82 19.83 5.71
CA ALA A 7 -4.25 18.49 5.56
C ALA A 7 -5.06 17.41 6.30
N GLN A 8 -5.44 17.67 7.57
CA GLN A 8 -6.22 16.75 8.39
C GLN A 8 -7.60 16.45 7.77
N ALA A 9 -8.33 17.49 7.38
CA ALA A 9 -9.63 17.35 6.73
C ALA A 9 -9.54 16.57 5.39
N ALA A 10 -8.47 16.76 4.61
CA ALA A 10 -8.24 16.00 3.39
C ALA A 10 -8.07 14.51 3.69
N LEU A 11 -7.28 14.14 4.70
CA LEU A 11 -7.10 12.74 5.13
C LEU A 11 -8.41 12.09 5.58
N ASP A 12 -9.17 12.78 6.43
CA ASP A 12 -10.43 12.24 6.94
C ASP A 12 -11.45 12.04 5.80
N ARG A 13 -11.41 12.92 4.78
CA ARG A 13 -12.23 12.77 3.59
C ARG A 13 -11.77 11.63 2.68
N LEU A 14 -10.46 11.43 2.50
CA LEU A 14 -9.91 10.28 1.77
C LEU A 14 -10.39 8.98 2.40
N GLU A 15 -10.26 8.86 3.71
CA GLU A 15 -10.70 7.69 4.48
C GLU A 15 -12.21 7.47 4.34
N THR A 16 -13.00 8.52 4.54
CA THR A 16 -14.47 8.44 4.38
C THR A 16 -14.87 7.94 2.98
N LEU A 17 -14.31 8.53 1.93
CA LEU A 17 -14.65 8.15 0.55
C LEU A 17 -14.20 6.72 0.24
N TYR A 18 -12.98 6.35 0.63
CA TYR A 18 -12.46 5.00 0.41
C TYR A 18 -13.30 3.94 1.13
N THR A 19 -13.57 4.13 2.43
CA THR A 19 -14.37 3.19 3.22
C THR A 19 -15.77 3.04 2.65
N HIS A 20 -16.40 4.12 2.19
CA HIS A 20 -17.70 4.05 1.52
C HIS A 20 -17.62 3.27 0.20
N SER A 21 -16.67 3.57 -0.68
CA SER A 21 -16.53 2.85 -1.96
C SER A 21 -16.29 1.36 -1.77
N VAL A 22 -15.44 0.98 -0.81
CA VAL A 22 -15.17 -0.42 -0.46
C VAL A 22 -16.42 -1.11 0.08
N ALA A 23 -17.14 -0.47 1.01
CA ALA A 23 -18.38 -1.01 1.56
C ALA A 23 -19.46 -1.18 0.47
N ASN A 24 -19.68 -0.15 -0.34
CA ASN A 24 -20.63 -0.18 -1.45
C ASN A 24 -20.31 -1.32 -2.43
N LEU A 25 -19.04 -1.50 -2.78
CA LEU A 25 -18.63 -2.55 -3.71
C LEU A 25 -18.82 -3.95 -3.10
N ARG A 26 -18.46 -4.15 -1.83
CA ARG A 26 -18.71 -5.41 -1.10
C ARG A 26 -20.19 -5.75 -1.06
N ASP A 27 -21.03 -4.78 -0.73
CA ASP A 27 -22.48 -4.99 -0.61
C ASP A 27 -23.10 -5.24 -1.98
N ALA A 28 -22.69 -4.50 -3.02
CA ALA A 28 -23.16 -4.73 -4.38
C ALA A 28 -22.78 -6.13 -4.91
N VAL A 29 -21.56 -6.60 -4.63
CA VAL A 29 -21.14 -7.97 -4.98
C VAL A 29 -21.97 -9.01 -4.23
N LYS A 30 -22.19 -8.83 -2.93
CA LYS A 30 -23.04 -9.74 -2.12
C LYS A 30 -24.47 -9.80 -2.65
N THR A 31 -25.08 -8.65 -2.94
CA THR A 31 -26.43 -8.57 -3.50
C THR A 31 -26.48 -9.29 -4.85
N PHE A 32 -25.53 -9.02 -5.75
CA PHE A 32 -25.47 -9.71 -7.04
C PHE A 32 -25.36 -11.23 -6.92
N ILE A 33 -24.56 -11.74 -5.97
CA ILE A 33 -24.46 -13.19 -5.71
C ILE A 33 -25.79 -13.74 -5.17
N ALA A 34 -26.46 -13.01 -4.28
CA ALA A 34 -27.67 -13.48 -3.61
C ALA A 34 -28.90 -13.54 -4.54
N ASN A 35 -29.08 -12.56 -5.41
CA ASN A 35 -30.31 -12.43 -6.21
C ASN A 35 -30.11 -11.97 -7.66
N GLY A 36 -28.87 -11.69 -8.09
CA GLY A 36 -28.55 -11.24 -9.46
C GLY A 36 -28.78 -9.74 -9.72
N ASP A 37 -29.16 -8.95 -8.70
CA ASP A 37 -29.38 -7.52 -8.86
C ASP A 37 -28.05 -6.81 -9.14
N ARG A 38 -28.11 -5.80 -10.01
CA ARG A 38 -26.94 -5.04 -10.44
C ARG A 38 -26.93 -3.66 -9.80
N PRO A 39 -25.75 -3.10 -9.53
CA PRO A 39 -25.65 -1.72 -9.06
C PRO A 39 -26.20 -0.74 -10.11
N ASP A 40 -26.81 0.35 -9.62
CA ASP A 40 -27.33 1.43 -10.45
C ASP A 40 -26.20 2.08 -11.27
N ALA A 41 -26.44 2.26 -12.56
CA ALA A 41 -25.42 2.77 -13.49
C ALA A 41 -25.10 4.25 -13.25
N GLU A 42 -26.10 5.05 -12.83
CA GLU A 42 -25.90 6.47 -12.54
C GLU A 42 -25.10 6.66 -11.24
N ALA A 43 -25.39 5.87 -10.22
CA ALA A 43 -24.61 5.84 -8.98
C ALA A 43 -23.14 5.47 -9.25
N ARG A 44 -22.89 4.44 -10.07
CA ARG A 44 -21.53 4.07 -10.50
C ARG A 44 -20.81 5.21 -11.21
N ALA A 45 -21.47 5.87 -12.16
CA ALA A 45 -20.92 7.01 -12.87
C ALA A 45 -20.61 8.21 -11.94
N LYS A 46 -21.27 8.31 -10.78
CA LYS A 46 -21.00 9.30 -9.72
C LYS A 46 -19.93 8.85 -8.71
N GLY A 47 -19.28 7.73 -8.96
CA GLY A 47 -18.16 7.23 -8.17
C GLY A 47 -18.52 6.30 -7.02
N LEU A 48 -19.62 5.53 -7.14
CA LEU A 48 -20.07 4.57 -6.12
C LEU A 48 -18.96 3.59 -5.68
N PHE A 49 -18.08 3.20 -6.60
CA PHE A 49 -16.98 2.27 -6.39
C PHE A 49 -15.62 2.90 -6.63
N SER A 50 -15.53 4.23 -6.74
CA SER A 50 -14.29 4.89 -7.14
C SER A 50 -13.28 4.97 -6.00
N TYR A 51 -11.99 4.92 -6.35
CA TYR A 51 -10.96 5.43 -5.46
C TYR A 51 -11.23 6.92 -5.18
N PRO A 52 -10.91 7.43 -3.98
CA PRO A 52 -10.79 8.87 -3.80
C PRO A 52 -9.61 9.43 -4.60
N GLU A 53 -9.75 10.66 -5.08
CA GLU A 53 -8.70 11.44 -5.73
C GLU A 53 -8.28 12.59 -4.82
N LEU A 54 -6.98 12.67 -4.56
CA LEU A 54 -6.35 13.79 -3.85
C LEU A 54 -5.83 14.79 -4.88
N ARG A 55 -6.23 16.05 -4.74
CA ARG A 55 -5.74 17.16 -5.55
C ARG A 55 -5.03 18.19 -4.68
N ILE A 56 -3.84 18.59 -5.09
CA ILE A 56 -3.05 19.65 -4.46
C ILE A 56 -2.86 20.77 -5.47
N SER A 57 -3.29 21.98 -5.11
CA SER A 57 -3.12 23.17 -5.95
C SER A 57 -2.08 24.10 -5.33
N TRP A 58 -1.14 24.57 -6.16
CA TRP A 58 -0.16 25.58 -5.79
C TRP A 58 0.03 26.58 -6.92
N PHE A 59 -0.36 27.84 -6.67
CA PHE A 59 -0.23 28.96 -7.60
C PHE A 59 0.52 30.15 -6.98
N GLY A 60 1.14 29.95 -5.83
CA GLY A 60 1.90 30.97 -5.11
C GLY A 60 3.34 31.06 -5.60
N ASP A 61 4.06 32.10 -5.16
CA ASP A 61 5.48 32.24 -5.45
C ASP A 61 6.31 31.13 -4.79
N ARG A 62 7.45 30.80 -5.40
CA ARG A 62 8.39 29.84 -4.81
C ARG A 62 8.90 30.38 -3.47
N PRO A 63 8.80 29.62 -2.36
CA PRO A 63 9.26 30.09 -1.07
C PRO A 63 10.77 30.36 -1.07
N ALA A 64 11.18 31.51 -0.50
CA ALA A 64 12.58 31.93 -0.48
C ALA A 64 13.47 31.06 0.43
N ASN A 65 12.90 30.49 1.50
CA ASN A 65 13.61 29.76 2.54
C ASN A 65 13.16 28.29 2.63
N LEU A 66 13.15 27.58 1.50
CA LEU A 66 12.87 26.14 1.51
C LEU A 66 13.97 25.38 2.23
N ALA A 67 13.59 24.47 3.12
CA ALA A 67 14.51 23.49 3.67
C ALA A 67 15.13 22.66 2.52
N ASN A 68 16.40 22.27 2.67
CA ASN A 68 17.08 21.44 1.67
C ASN A 68 16.60 19.98 1.80
N ARG A 69 15.36 19.72 1.38
CA ARG A 69 14.68 18.43 1.42
C ARG A 69 14.71 17.77 0.04
N ALA A 70 14.86 16.45 0.00
CA ALA A 70 14.83 15.65 -1.22
C ALA A 70 13.40 15.34 -1.72
N TYR A 71 12.39 15.44 -0.85
CA TYR A 71 10.99 15.09 -1.10
C TYR A 71 10.05 16.25 -0.71
N ALA A 72 8.73 16.07 -0.87
CA ALA A 72 7.69 17.07 -0.57
C ALA A 72 7.98 18.45 -1.19
N ARG A 73 8.26 18.47 -2.49
CA ARG A 73 8.58 19.69 -3.24
C ARG A 73 7.72 19.82 -4.49
N LEU A 74 7.22 21.03 -4.72
CA LEU A 74 6.50 21.40 -5.93
C LEU A 74 7.45 22.17 -6.84
N SER A 75 7.60 21.66 -8.07
CA SER A 75 8.57 22.18 -9.05
C SER A 75 7.94 23.24 -9.96
N ARG A 76 6.66 23.11 -10.28
CA ARG A 76 5.90 24.01 -11.17
C ARG A 76 4.61 24.41 -10.46
N GLN A 77 4.14 25.63 -10.72
CA GLN A 77 2.79 26.02 -10.30
C GLN A 77 1.78 25.19 -11.09
N GLY A 78 0.70 24.76 -10.43
CA GLY A 78 -0.34 23.96 -11.04
C GLY A 78 -1.10 23.09 -10.06
N VAL A 79 -1.82 22.13 -10.63
CA VAL A 79 -2.60 21.14 -9.90
C VAL A 79 -1.92 19.78 -10.02
N TYR A 80 -1.66 19.17 -8.87
CA TYR A 80 -1.10 17.84 -8.75
C TYR A 80 -2.20 16.89 -8.29
N SER A 81 -2.36 15.74 -8.92
CA SER A 81 -3.39 14.77 -8.51
C SER A 81 -2.90 13.34 -8.50
N THR A 82 -3.58 12.50 -7.71
CA THR A 82 -3.43 11.04 -7.74
C THR A 82 -4.63 10.37 -7.08
N THR A 83 -4.97 9.16 -7.50
CA THR A 83 -5.94 8.32 -6.77
C THR A 83 -5.25 7.67 -5.57
N ILE A 84 -5.98 7.53 -4.47
CA ILE A 84 -5.45 6.98 -3.21
C ILE A 84 -6.22 5.71 -2.86
N THR A 85 -5.48 4.64 -2.51
CA THR A 85 -6.02 3.46 -1.83
C THR A 85 -5.47 3.36 -0.42
N ARG A 86 -6.13 2.56 0.43
CA ARG A 86 -5.71 2.27 1.82
C ARG A 86 -5.25 3.52 2.60
N PRO A 87 -6.05 4.61 2.66
CA PRO A 87 -5.69 5.82 3.39
C PRO A 87 -5.43 5.55 4.88
N ASP A 88 -6.00 4.47 5.43
CA ASP A 88 -5.69 3.93 6.77
C ASP A 88 -4.21 3.52 6.89
N LEU A 89 -3.71 2.75 5.92
CA LEU A 89 -2.33 2.26 5.89
C LEU A 89 -1.33 3.41 5.67
N TYR A 90 -1.67 4.33 4.78
CA TYR A 90 -0.80 5.44 4.38
C TYR A 90 -1.00 6.70 5.21
N ARG A 91 -1.83 6.68 6.26
CA ARG A 91 -2.25 7.88 7.00
C ARG A 91 -1.07 8.71 7.51
N SER A 92 -0.10 8.07 8.15
CA SER A 92 1.10 8.75 8.68
C SER A 92 1.94 9.39 7.57
N TYR A 93 2.14 8.66 6.46
CA TYR A 93 2.88 9.16 5.30
C TYR A 93 2.17 10.36 4.67
N LEU A 94 0.87 10.24 4.38
CA LEU A 94 0.08 11.30 3.77
C LEU A 94 -0.01 12.53 4.68
N GLN A 95 -0.16 12.34 5.99
CA GLN A 95 -0.12 13.44 6.96
C GLN A 95 1.21 14.20 6.89
N GLU A 96 2.35 13.50 6.91
CA GLU A 96 3.65 14.16 6.78
C GLU A 96 3.72 14.95 5.47
N GLN A 97 3.47 14.30 4.33
CA GLN A 97 3.61 14.95 3.01
C GLN A 97 2.70 16.17 2.88
N LEU A 98 1.42 16.05 3.25
CA LEU A 98 0.47 17.16 3.16
C LEU A 98 0.82 18.31 4.08
N SER A 99 1.25 18.02 5.32
CA SER A 99 1.65 19.06 6.28
C SER A 99 2.84 19.86 5.78
N LEU A 100 3.80 19.19 5.14
CA LEU A 100 4.97 19.85 4.56
C LEU A 100 4.59 20.74 3.38
N LEU A 101 3.72 20.27 2.49
CA LEU A 101 3.26 21.05 1.35
C LEU A 101 2.39 22.25 1.78
N GLU A 102 1.56 22.09 2.81
CA GLU A 102 0.78 23.17 3.42
C GLU A 102 1.71 24.23 4.04
N ALA A 103 2.66 23.81 4.87
CA ALA A 103 3.55 24.71 5.59
C ALA A 103 4.56 25.42 4.68
N ASP A 104 5.19 24.69 3.76
CA ASP A 104 6.27 25.24 2.94
C ASP A 104 5.72 26.04 1.76
N TYR A 105 4.64 25.59 1.12
CA TYR A 105 4.14 26.18 -0.14
C TYR A 105 2.79 26.91 0.00
N GLY A 106 2.11 26.80 1.14
CA GLY A 106 0.72 27.26 1.25
C GLY A 106 -0.22 26.52 0.29
N ALA A 107 0.10 25.26 -0.02
CA ALA A 107 -0.67 24.45 -0.96
C ALA A 107 -2.09 24.18 -0.42
N THR A 108 -3.07 24.15 -1.31
CA THR A 108 -4.48 23.90 -0.95
C THR A 108 -4.93 22.53 -1.42
N PHE A 109 -5.78 21.88 -0.63
CA PHE A 109 -6.22 20.51 -0.88
C PHE A 109 -7.70 20.42 -1.25
N ASP A 110 -8.01 19.50 -2.15
CA ASP A 110 -9.36 19.08 -2.52
C ASP A 110 -9.40 17.54 -2.66
N VAL A 111 -10.50 16.93 -2.22
CA VAL A 111 -10.67 15.47 -2.22
C VAL A 111 -12.04 15.10 -2.76
N VAL A 112 -12.04 14.41 -3.90
CA VAL A 112 -13.24 14.07 -4.67
C VAL A 112 -13.27 12.59 -5.02
N PRO A 113 -14.44 11.99 -5.33
CA PRO A 113 -14.48 10.70 -5.99
C PRO A 113 -13.76 10.76 -7.35
N SER A 114 -12.86 9.82 -7.63
CA SER A 114 -12.22 9.71 -8.94
C SER A 114 -13.13 9.08 -9.99
N THR A 115 -12.66 9.01 -11.23
CA THR A 115 -13.28 8.23 -12.31
C THR A 115 -12.79 6.77 -12.37
N GLN A 116 -11.84 6.39 -11.51
CA GLN A 116 -11.23 5.06 -11.49
C GLN A 116 -11.93 4.19 -10.44
N GLU A 117 -12.67 3.17 -10.88
CA GLU A 117 -13.33 2.20 -10.00
C GLU A 117 -12.31 1.23 -9.36
N ILE A 118 -12.53 0.88 -8.09
CA ILE A 118 -11.74 -0.13 -7.36
C ILE A 118 -12.09 -1.51 -7.90
N PRO A 119 -11.11 -2.31 -8.38
CA PRO A 119 -11.37 -3.69 -8.75
C PRO A 119 -11.91 -4.53 -7.60
N PHE A 120 -12.98 -5.29 -7.86
CA PHE A 120 -13.63 -6.11 -6.85
C PHE A 120 -12.69 -7.10 -6.13
N PRO A 121 -11.65 -7.68 -6.75
CA PRO A 121 -10.76 -8.60 -6.03
C PRO A 121 -10.07 -7.97 -4.81
N TYR A 122 -9.78 -6.67 -4.85
CA TYR A 122 -9.07 -5.99 -3.75
C TYR A 122 -9.96 -5.71 -2.54
N VAL A 123 -11.28 -5.66 -2.72
CA VAL A 123 -12.21 -5.49 -1.60
C VAL A 123 -12.66 -6.82 -1.00
N LEU A 124 -12.52 -7.93 -1.73
CA LEU A 124 -12.92 -9.25 -1.24
C LEU A 124 -11.84 -9.94 -0.40
N ASP A 125 -10.59 -9.50 -0.48
CA ASP A 125 -9.51 -10.05 0.36
C ASP A 125 -9.82 -9.77 1.85
N GLY A 126 -9.86 -10.85 2.66
CA GLY A 126 -10.32 -10.81 4.06
C GLY A 126 -11.85 -10.93 4.28
N SER A 127 -12.64 -11.18 3.24
CA SER A 127 -14.07 -11.52 3.39
C SER A 127 -14.30 -13.03 3.49
N ASP A 128 -15.36 -13.46 4.19
CA ASP A 128 -15.78 -14.88 4.27
C ASP A 128 -16.34 -15.43 2.94
N VAL A 129 -16.26 -14.66 1.86
CA VAL A 129 -16.87 -15.01 0.57
C VAL A 129 -15.89 -15.86 -0.24
N VAL A 130 -16.09 -17.17 -0.19
CA VAL A 130 -15.41 -18.12 -1.09
C VAL A 130 -16.15 -18.15 -2.42
N LEU A 131 -15.55 -17.58 -3.46
CA LEU A 131 -16.09 -17.61 -4.82
C LEU A 131 -15.54 -18.81 -5.58
N ASP A 132 -16.43 -19.55 -6.25
CA ASP A 132 -15.99 -20.51 -7.28
C ASP A 132 -15.65 -19.79 -8.61
N ALA A 133 -15.07 -20.52 -9.55
CA ALA A 133 -14.66 -19.97 -10.84
C ALA A 133 -15.84 -19.44 -11.68
N THR A 134 -17.03 -20.04 -11.57
CA THR A 134 -18.23 -19.61 -12.31
C THR A 134 -18.80 -18.31 -11.76
N MET A 135 -18.86 -18.18 -10.44
CA MET A 135 -19.26 -16.94 -9.76
C MET A 135 -18.29 -15.80 -10.07
N THR A 136 -16.99 -16.08 -10.04
CA THR A 136 -15.95 -15.10 -10.38
C THR A 136 -16.11 -14.57 -11.80
N ALA A 137 -16.36 -15.45 -12.78
CA ALA A 137 -16.60 -15.05 -14.17
C ALA A 137 -17.89 -14.21 -14.32
N ALA A 138 -18.94 -14.54 -13.57
CA ALA A 138 -20.19 -13.77 -13.58
C ALA A 138 -20.00 -12.37 -12.98
N ILE A 139 -19.26 -12.24 -11.87
CA ILE A 139 -18.93 -10.96 -11.23
C ILE A 139 -18.06 -10.11 -12.15
N ALA A 140 -17.00 -10.70 -12.72
CA ALA A 140 -16.06 -10.03 -13.62
C ALA A 140 -16.73 -9.39 -14.87
N ARG A 141 -17.93 -9.85 -15.23
CA ARG A 141 -18.70 -9.28 -16.35
C ARG A 141 -19.36 -7.94 -16.01
N TYR A 142 -19.72 -7.71 -14.75
CA TYR A 142 -20.56 -6.57 -14.34
C TYR A 142 -19.86 -5.64 -13.35
N PHE A 143 -18.81 -6.10 -12.68
CA PHE A 143 -18.07 -5.35 -11.67
C PHE A 143 -16.67 -4.98 -12.16
N PRO A 144 -16.04 -3.96 -11.57
CA PRO A 144 -14.71 -3.51 -11.97
C PRO A 144 -13.69 -4.62 -11.74
N THR A 145 -12.86 -4.88 -12.75
CA THR A 145 -11.79 -5.90 -12.69
C THR A 145 -10.43 -5.24 -12.86
N THR A 146 -9.38 -5.98 -12.49
CA THR A 146 -8.01 -5.54 -12.73
C THR A 146 -7.70 -5.70 -14.22
N ASP A 147 -7.55 -4.59 -14.93
CA ASP A 147 -6.96 -4.56 -16.27
C ASP A 147 -5.49 -4.16 -16.17
N LEU A 148 -4.60 -5.07 -16.57
CA LEU A 148 -3.16 -4.82 -16.55
C LEU A 148 -2.75 -3.69 -17.48
N ALA A 149 -3.53 -3.38 -18.52
CA ALA A 149 -3.25 -2.25 -19.41
C ALA A 149 -3.37 -0.88 -18.72
N HIS A 150 -4.06 -0.83 -17.57
CA HIS A 150 -4.22 0.38 -16.77
C HIS A 150 -3.30 0.41 -15.54
N ILE A 151 -2.41 -0.58 -15.39
CA ILE A 151 -1.42 -0.62 -14.30
C ILE A 151 -0.07 -0.24 -14.89
N GLY A 152 0.33 0.99 -14.61
CA GLY A 152 1.53 1.60 -15.16
C GLY A 152 2.62 1.87 -14.14
N ASP A 153 3.82 2.13 -14.67
CA ASP A 153 4.99 2.67 -13.96
C ASP A 153 5.42 4.01 -14.57
N GLU A 154 4.61 4.64 -15.43
CA GLU A 154 5.05 5.72 -16.32
C GLU A 154 5.63 6.91 -15.54
N ILE A 155 5.06 7.21 -14.36
CA ILE A 155 5.56 8.26 -13.48
C ILE A 155 6.92 7.87 -12.90
N SER A 156 7.05 6.64 -12.40
CA SER A 156 8.29 6.12 -11.79
C SER A 156 9.40 5.92 -12.82
N ASP A 157 9.06 5.58 -14.06
CA ASP A 157 9.98 5.41 -15.19
C ASP A 157 10.35 6.76 -15.85
N GLY A 158 9.73 7.87 -15.42
CA GLY A 158 9.97 9.21 -15.98
C GLY A 158 9.44 9.40 -17.40
N LEU A 159 8.42 8.61 -17.79
CA LEU A 159 7.77 8.64 -19.09
C LEU A 159 6.53 9.54 -19.13
N TRP A 160 6.14 10.11 -17.98
CA TRP A 160 5.01 11.04 -17.89
C TRP A 160 5.41 12.44 -18.36
N ASP A 161 4.85 12.86 -19.49
CA ASP A 161 5.06 14.20 -20.07
C ASP A 161 3.71 14.87 -20.29
N SER A 162 3.29 15.69 -19.32
CA SER A 162 2.07 16.50 -19.37
C SER A 162 2.36 17.88 -18.81
N ASP A 163 1.91 18.91 -19.53
CA ASP A 163 2.00 20.31 -19.11
C ASP A 163 0.77 20.78 -18.30
N GLU A 164 -0.29 19.97 -18.26
CA GLU A 164 -1.58 20.33 -17.64
C GLU A 164 -1.91 19.49 -16.41
N GLU A 165 -1.44 18.23 -16.35
CA GLU A 165 -1.70 17.29 -15.26
C GLU A 165 -0.39 16.82 -14.63
N PHE A 166 -0.14 17.25 -13.39
CA PHE A 166 1.05 16.86 -12.67
C PHE A 166 0.77 15.67 -11.74
N PRO A 167 1.55 14.58 -11.81
CA PRO A 167 1.38 13.47 -10.89
C PRO A 167 1.79 13.88 -9.47
N LEU A 168 0.91 13.64 -8.50
CA LEU A 168 1.19 13.93 -7.09
C LEU A 168 2.08 12.87 -6.44
N ALA A 169 1.92 11.62 -6.84
CA ALA A 169 2.60 10.46 -6.28
C ALA A 169 3.21 9.60 -7.38
N GLN A 170 4.15 8.74 -6.99
CA GLN A 170 4.83 7.81 -7.90
C GLN A 170 3.93 6.67 -8.39
N PHE A 171 2.89 6.34 -7.63
CA PHE A 171 1.93 5.27 -7.91
C PHE A 171 0.53 5.77 -7.60
N ASP A 172 -0.43 5.39 -8.43
CA ASP A 172 -1.85 5.64 -8.22
C ASP A 172 -2.49 4.54 -7.33
N GLY A 173 -3.78 4.69 -7.02
CA GLY A 173 -4.52 3.77 -6.16
C GLY A 173 -4.56 2.35 -6.73
N LEU A 174 -4.84 2.20 -8.03
CA LEU A 174 -4.92 0.90 -8.70
C LEU A 174 -3.58 0.16 -8.70
N ARG A 175 -2.48 0.83 -9.07
CA ARG A 175 -1.13 0.25 -9.04
C ARG A 175 -0.70 -0.12 -7.62
N THR A 176 -1.08 0.69 -6.64
CA THR A 176 -0.81 0.42 -5.23
C THR A 176 -1.53 -0.85 -4.77
N ASP A 177 -2.84 -0.98 -4.98
CA ASP A 177 -3.59 -2.18 -4.58
C ASP A 177 -3.11 -3.45 -5.28
N PHE A 178 -2.79 -3.35 -6.58
CA PHE A 178 -2.16 -4.47 -7.31
C PHE A 178 -0.88 -4.95 -6.62
N SER A 179 -0.03 -4.01 -6.22
CA SER A 179 1.25 -4.33 -5.60
C SER A 179 1.08 -4.86 -4.17
N LEU A 180 0.16 -4.31 -3.37
CA LEU A 180 -0.14 -4.81 -2.02
C LEU A 180 -0.67 -6.26 -2.07
N ALA A 181 -1.57 -6.56 -3.00
CA ALA A 181 -2.07 -7.93 -3.19
C ALA A 181 -0.94 -8.90 -3.60
N ARG A 182 -0.03 -8.46 -4.49
CA ARG A 182 1.12 -9.25 -4.92
C ARG A 182 2.15 -9.44 -3.80
N LEU A 183 2.41 -8.41 -2.98
CA LEU A 183 3.27 -8.54 -1.80
C LEU A 183 2.76 -9.63 -0.89
N ARG A 184 1.49 -9.58 -0.47
CA ARG A 184 0.88 -10.61 0.38
C ARG A 184 1.05 -12.02 -0.21
N HIS A 185 0.80 -12.17 -1.50
CA HIS A 185 0.94 -13.44 -2.21
C HIS A 185 2.39 -13.97 -2.24
N TYR A 186 3.36 -13.13 -2.59
CA TYR A 186 4.76 -13.56 -2.75
C TYR A 186 5.49 -13.75 -1.42
N THR A 187 5.13 -12.95 -0.41
CA THR A 187 5.82 -12.90 0.89
C THR A 187 5.16 -13.76 1.95
N GLY A 188 3.85 -14.00 1.84
CA GLY A 188 3.10 -14.75 2.83
C GLY A 188 2.90 -14.02 4.15
N THR A 189 3.00 -12.68 4.14
CA THR A 189 2.85 -11.81 5.31
C THR A 189 1.82 -10.71 5.07
N PRO A 190 1.23 -10.14 6.14
CA PRO A 190 0.47 -8.89 6.05
C PRO A 190 1.34 -7.74 5.53
N VAL A 191 0.78 -6.88 4.68
CA VAL A 191 1.51 -5.72 4.14
C VAL A 191 1.71 -4.63 5.20
N GLU A 192 0.84 -4.61 6.19
CA GLU A 192 0.86 -3.70 7.35
C GLU A 192 2.13 -3.87 8.20
N ASP A 193 2.73 -5.07 8.16
CA ASP A 193 3.93 -5.40 8.92
C ASP A 193 5.23 -4.97 8.21
N VAL A 194 5.18 -4.54 6.94
CA VAL A 194 6.37 -4.12 6.19
C VAL A 194 7.01 -2.88 6.82
N GLN A 195 8.24 -3.01 7.29
CA GLN A 195 9.04 -1.93 7.88
C GLN A 195 9.83 -1.12 6.85
N ASN A 196 10.22 0.11 7.22
CA ASN A 196 10.91 1.08 6.36
C ASN A 196 12.34 0.67 5.96
N TYR A 197 12.98 -0.20 6.76
CA TYR A 197 14.34 -0.68 6.52
C TYR A 197 14.31 -2.14 6.08
N ILE A 198 14.63 -2.37 4.80
CA ILE A 198 14.47 -3.67 4.15
C ILE A 198 15.84 -4.30 3.88
N LEU A 199 15.98 -5.57 4.21
CA LEU A 199 17.10 -6.41 3.85
C LEU A 199 16.63 -7.44 2.83
N PHE A 200 17.36 -7.56 1.73
CA PHE A 200 17.21 -8.65 0.78
C PHE A 200 18.29 -9.68 1.01
N THR A 201 17.93 -10.95 0.91
CA THR A 201 18.90 -12.05 0.89
C THR A 201 18.55 -13.06 -0.18
N ASN A 202 19.56 -13.78 -0.67
CA ASN A 202 19.41 -14.88 -1.61
C ASN A 202 19.74 -16.25 -0.99
N TYR A 203 19.97 -16.30 0.33
CA TYR A 203 20.45 -17.50 1.00
C TYR A 203 19.77 -17.75 2.35
N ASN A 204 19.21 -18.96 2.53
CA ASN A 204 18.39 -19.31 3.70
C ASN A 204 19.12 -19.16 5.04
N ARG A 205 20.46 -19.30 5.09
CA ARG A 205 21.19 -19.11 6.35
C ARG A 205 21.04 -17.71 6.94
N TYR A 206 20.86 -16.67 6.11
CA TYR A 206 20.57 -15.33 6.62
C TYR A 206 19.18 -15.24 7.24
N VAL A 207 18.22 -16.01 6.74
CA VAL A 207 16.88 -16.12 7.34
C VAL A 207 16.97 -16.78 8.70
N ASP A 208 17.69 -17.91 8.81
CA ASP A 208 17.85 -18.63 10.08
C ASP A 208 18.47 -17.73 11.17
N GLU A 209 19.53 -16.99 10.81
CA GLU A 209 20.19 -16.06 11.75
C GLU A 209 19.32 -14.85 12.08
N PHE A 210 18.57 -14.31 11.11
CA PHE A 210 17.67 -13.20 11.37
C PHE A 210 16.51 -13.61 12.28
N VAL A 211 15.92 -14.80 12.07
CA VAL A 211 14.89 -15.35 12.95
C VAL A 211 15.43 -15.52 14.36
N ARG A 212 16.61 -16.14 14.53
CA ARG A 212 17.23 -16.30 15.85
C ARG A 212 17.42 -14.96 16.56
N TRP A 213 18.02 -13.99 15.87
CA TRP A 213 18.26 -12.65 16.42
C TRP A 213 16.96 -11.89 16.71
N ALA A 214 15.98 -11.95 15.82
CA ALA A 214 14.67 -11.33 16.01
C ALA A 214 13.97 -11.86 17.26
N LEU A 215 14.00 -13.18 17.50
CA LEU A 215 13.44 -13.77 18.71
C LEU A 215 14.17 -13.33 19.99
N GLU A 216 15.50 -13.16 19.94
CA GLU A 216 16.27 -12.57 21.05
C GLU A 216 15.83 -11.12 21.31
N GLN A 217 15.65 -10.33 20.26
CA GLN A 217 15.16 -8.95 20.36
C GLN A 217 13.74 -8.83 20.90
N ILE A 218 12.83 -9.75 20.55
CA ILE A 218 11.48 -9.75 21.10
C ILE A 218 11.50 -10.07 22.60
N LYS A 219 12.33 -11.01 23.04
CA LYS A 219 12.46 -11.40 24.46
C LYS A 219 13.07 -10.31 25.34
N ASP A 220 13.94 -9.45 24.80
CA ASP A 220 14.56 -8.38 25.57
C ASP A 220 13.54 -7.26 25.89
N PRO A 221 13.24 -7.00 27.18
CA PRO A 221 12.32 -5.94 27.57
C PRO A 221 12.83 -4.52 27.23
N ASN A 222 14.14 -4.35 27.01
CA ASN A 222 14.74 -3.06 26.67
C ASN A 222 14.81 -2.81 25.15
N SER A 223 14.47 -3.82 24.35
CA SER A 223 14.43 -3.72 22.89
C SER A 223 13.24 -2.88 22.42
N ILE A 224 13.45 -2.12 21.34
CA ILE A 224 12.41 -1.30 20.69
C ILE A 224 11.41 -2.13 19.88
N TYR A 225 11.75 -3.39 19.59
CA TYR A 225 10.98 -4.23 18.69
C TYR A 225 9.76 -4.84 19.42
N GLU A 226 8.62 -4.82 18.75
CA GLU A 226 7.31 -5.09 19.37
C GLU A 226 6.78 -6.49 19.01
N THR A 227 6.78 -6.81 17.71
CA THR A 227 6.31 -8.11 17.20
C THR A 227 7.23 -8.63 16.11
N PHE A 228 7.19 -9.94 15.91
CA PHE A 228 7.90 -10.61 14.82
C PHE A 228 6.90 -11.37 13.94
N SER A 229 6.57 -10.79 12.79
CA SER A 229 5.66 -11.35 11.79
C SER A 229 6.44 -12.20 10.80
N THR A 230 6.03 -13.44 10.59
CA THR A 230 6.74 -14.41 9.73
C THR A 230 5.86 -14.90 8.59
N SER A 231 6.51 -15.19 7.47
CA SER A 231 5.87 -15.87 6.35
C SER A 231 5.08 -17.10 6.81
N GLY A 232 3.84 -17.22 6.35
CA GLY A 232 2.90 -18.24 6.80
C GLY A 232 1.79 -17.72 7.73
N GLY A 233 1.87 -16.44 8.11
CA GLY A 233 0.84 -15.71 8.86
C GLY A 233 0.97 -15.80 10.38
N VAL A 234 2.17 -16.12 10.89
CA VAL A 234 2.44 -16.18 12.32
C VAL A 234 2.99 -14.85 12.81
N VAL A 235 2.48 -14.39 13.96
CA VAL A 235 3.00 -13.20 14.66
C VAL A 235 3.43 -13.61 16.05
N VAL A 236 4.72 -13.42 16.34
CA VAL A 236 5.33 -13.67 17.65
C VAL A 236 5.38 -12.37 18.44
N THR A 237 5.05 -12.46 19.72
CA THR A 237 5.12 -11.38 20.70
C THR A 237 5.93 -11.83 21.91
N ARG A 238 6.19 -10.92 22.87
CA ARG A 238 6.83 -11.25 24.15
C ARG A 238 6.12 -12.35 24.92
N ASP A 239 4.80 -12.41 24.80
CA ASP A 239 3.96 -13.35 25.54
C ASP A 239 3.75 -14.68 24.80
N THR A 240 4.32 -14.84 23.60
CA THR A 240 4.18 -16.07 22.82
C THR A 240 4.98 -17.21 23.48
N PRO A 241 4.33 -18.30 23.91
CA PRO A 241 5.03 -19.44 24.49
C PRO A 241 5.80 -20.21 23.41
N ASN A 242 7.05 -20.58 23.72
CA ASN A 242 7.91 -21.37 22.83
C ASN A 242 7.99 -20.83 21.39
N PRO A 243 8.39 -19.56 21.20
CA PRO A 243 8.29 -18.89 19.91
C PRO A 243 9.10 -19.57 18.80
N GLU A 244 10.19 -20.26 19.15
CA GLU A 244 11.00 -21.04 18.20
C GLU A 244 10.17 -22.13 17.50
N ALA A 245 9.34 -22.86 18.26
CA ALA A 245 8.49 -23.90 17.69
C ALA A 245 7.38 -23.33 16.79
N VAL A 246 6.78 -22.20 17.21
CA VAL A 246 5.73 -21.53 16.43
C VAL A 246 6.26 -21.08 15.06
N VAL A 247 7.47 -20.52 15.01
CA VAL A 247 8.10 -20.10 13.74
C VAL A 247 8.48 -21.32 12.89
N ALA A 248 8.99 -22.39 13.49
CA ALA A 248 9.35 -23.61 12.76
C ALA A 248 8.16 -24.27 12.06
N ASP A 249 6.98 -24.29 12.71
CA ASP A 249 5.75 -24.83 12.12
C ASP A 249 5.25 -23.96 10.96
N ALA A 250 5.41 -22.63 11.05
CA ALA A 250 4.99 -21.70 9.99
C ALA A 250 5.79 -21.85 8.69
N ALA A 251 7.07 -22.19 8.80
CA ALA A 251 8.00 -22.35 7.68
C ALA A 251 7.58 -23.44 6.65
N TRP A 252 6.63 -24.31 7.01
CA TRP A 252 6.06 -25.30 6.09
C TRP A 252 5.25 -24.68 4.94
N LYS A 253 4.70 -23.47 5.12
CA LYS A 253 4.00 -22.74 4.05
C LYS A 253 5.03 -22.04 3.14
N LYS A 254 5.33 -22.67 2.01
CA LYS A 254 6.28 -22.11 1.04
C LYS A 254 5.66 -20.98 0.22
N HIS A 255 6.20 -19.79 0.38
CA HIS A 255 5.99 -18.66 -0.52
C HIS A 255 7.24 -18.48 -1.40
N GLN A 256 7.09 -17.82 -2.56
CA GLN A 256 8.19 -17.66 -3.52
C GLN A 256 9.32 -16.79 -2.95
N MET A 257 8.97 -15.71 -2.26
CA MET A 257 9.91 -14.73 -1.69
C MET A 257 9.53 -14.42 -0.25
N PRO A 258 9.68 -15.37 0.69
CA PRO A 258 9.16 -15.25 2.05
C PRO A 258 9.77 -14.04 2.77
N ALA A 259 8.92 -13.30 3.49
CA ALA A 259 9.32 -12.15 4.29
C ALA A 259 9.16 -12.38 5.79
N TYR A 260 9.93 -11.61 6.54
CA TYR A 260 9.98 -11.61 8.00
C TYR A 260 10.08 -10.17 8.48
N HIS A 261 9.19 -9.74 9.37
CA HIS A 261 9.11 -8.36 9.82
C HIS A 261 9.31 -8.30 11.32
N LEU A 262 10.43 -7.73 11.74
CA LEU A 262 10.65 -7.36 13.13
C LEU A 262 10.16 -5.92 13.32
N THR A 263 8.95 -5.77 13.83
CA THR A 263 8.22 -4.50 13.86
C THR A 263 8.72 -3.58 14.98
N ALA A 264 8.64 -2.27 14.76
CA ALA A 264 8.91 -1.27 15.78
C ALA A 264 8.03 -0.01 15.54
N PRO A 265 7.87 0.87 16.55
CA PRO A 265 7.08 2.09 16.42
C PRO A 265 7.48 2.94 15.21
N GLY A 266 6.47 3.41 14.47
CA GLY A 266 6.68 4.25 13.28
C GLY A 266 7.32 3.50 12.10
N TRP A 267 7.14 2.18 12.02
CA TRP A 267 7.75 1.32 10.99
C TRP A 267 9.28 1.38 10.96
N ASN A 268 9.90 1.73 12.08
CA ASN A 268 11.36 1.81 12.23
C ASN A 268 12.01 0.45 12.51
N GLY A 269 11.27 -0.64 12.29
CA GLY A 269 11.75 -2.00 12.43
C GLY A 269 12.60 -2.46 11.24
N ILE A 270 12.76 -3.77 11.09
CA ILE A 270 13.51 -4.38 9.97
C ILE A 270 12.62 -5.41 9.27
N THR A 271 12.51 -5.30 7.95
CA THR A 271 11.95 -6.35 7.09
C THR A 271 13.09 -7.11 6.45
N LEU A 272 13.12 -8.43 6.56
CA LEU A 272 13.96 -9.30 5.72
C LEU A 272 13.08 -9.97 4.67
N VAL A 273 13.50 -9.93 3.40
CA VAL A 273 12.89 -10.72 2.32
C VAL A 273 13.93 -11.62 1.69
N ASN A 274 13.66 -12.93 1.69
CA ASN A 274 14.46 -13.87 0.92
C ASN A 274 13.97 -13.88 -0.53
N ILE A 275 14.68 -13.19 -1.42
CA ILE A 275 14.28 -13.02 -2.82
C ILE A 275 14.65 -14.24 -3.68
N GLY A 276 15.37 -15.22 -3.09
CA GLY A 276 15.92 -16.35 -3.82
C GLY A 276 16.98 -15.92 -4.82
N VAL A 277 17.05 -16.61 -5.95
CA VAL A 277 18.08 -16.37 -6.98
C VAL A 277 17.42 -15.93 -8.29
N GLY A 278 17.96 -14.89 -8.90
CA GLY A 278 17.60 -14.47 -10.25
C GLY A 278 17.15 -13.00 -10.34
N PRO A 279 17.56 -12.26 -11.39
CA PRO A 279 17.13 -10.88 -11.60
C PRO A 279 15.61 -10.71 -11.69
N SER A 280 14.88 -11.71 -12.21
CA SER A 280 13.43 -11.65 -12.34
C SER A 280 12.72 -11.54 -10.99
N ASN A 281 13.16 -12.29 -9.98
CA ASN A 281 12.61 -12.19 -8.62
C ASN A 281 12.97 -10.84 -8.00
N ALA A 282 14.22 -10.40 -8.15
CA ALA A 282 14.68 -9.12 -7.64
C ALA A 282 13.88 -7.94 -8.24
N LYS A 283 13.59 -7.95 -9.55
CA LYS A 283 12.71 -6.96 -10.17
C LYS A 283 11.31 -7.04 -9.58
N THR A 284 10.70 -8.23 -9.59
CA THR A 284 9.30 -8.44 -9.17
C THR A 284 9.06 -7.96 -7.74
N ILE A 285 9.96 -8.28 -6.80
CA ILE A 285 9.77 -7.86 -5.41
C ILE A 285 9.96 -6.35 -5.24
N CYS A 286 10.89 -5.73 -5.97
CA CYS A 286 11.11 -4.29 -5.93
C CYS A 286 9.93 -3.52 -6.52
N ASP A 287 9.35 -3.99 -7.64
CA ASP A 287 8.16 -3.39 -8.26
C ASP A 287 7.02 -3.24 -7.25
N HIS A 288 6.87 -4.22 -6.36
CA HIS A 288 5.79 -4.25 -5.38
C HIS A 288 6.16 -3.62 -4.05
N LEU A 289 7.37 -3.83 -3.52
CA LEU A 289 7.81 -3.19 -2.27
C LEU A 289 7.90 -1.68 -2.43
N ALA A 290 8.15 -1.18 -3.63
CA ALA A 290 8.16 0.24 -3.90
C ALA A 290 6.92 0.93 -3.33
N VAL A 291 5.71 0.40 -3.51
CA VAL A 291 4.49 1.11 -3.08
C VAL A 291 4.38 1.30 -1.56
N THR A 292 5.18 0.57 -0.76
CA THR A 292 5.27 0.76 0.71
C THR A 292 6.16 1.94 1.12
N ARG A 293 6.84 2.57 0.15
CA ARG A 293 7.69 3.77 0.33
C ARG A 293 8.81 3.57 1.36
N PRO A 294 9.60 2.47 1.27
CA PRO A 294 10.66 2.20 2.24
C PRO A 294 11.74 3.30 2.23
N HIS A 295 12.37 3.52 3.37
CA HIS A 295 13.48 4.47 3.49
C HIS A 295 14.76 3.95 2.85
N ALA A 296 15.01 2.64 2.99
CA ALA A 296 16.16 1.99 2.39
C ALA A 296 15.91 0.49 2.22
N TRP A 297 16.51 -0.08 1.16
CA TRP A 297 16.72 -1.51 1.05
C TRP A 297 18.19 -1.84 0.82
N MET A 298 18.65 -2.99 1.28
CA MET A 298 20.04 -3.43 1.14
C MET A 298 20.11 -4.91 0.73
N MET A 299 20.95 -5.21 -0.26
CA MET A 299 21.23 -6.60 -0.64
C MET A 299 22.33 -7.19 0.25
N ILE A 300 21.95 -8.18 1.07
CA ILE A 300 22.85 -8.98 1.91
C ILE A 300 22.86 -10.41 1.35
N GLY A 301 23.71 -10.60 0.34
CA GLY A 301 23.94 -11.87 -0.34
C GLY A 301 25.33 -12.44 -0.09
N HIS A 302 25.64 -13.52 -0.78
CA HIS A 302 26.99 -14.05 -0.92
C HIS A 302 27.89 -13.20 -1.82
#